data_AF-A0A8T8SGJ0-F1
#
_entry.id   AF-A0A8T8SGJ0-F1
#
_cell.length_a   1.000
_cell.length_b   1.000
_cell.length_c   1.000
_cell.angle_alpha   90.00
_cell.angle_beta   90.00
_cell.angle_gamma   90.00
#
_symmetry.space_group_name_H-M   'P 1'
#
loop_
_entity.id
_entity.type
_entity.pdbx_description
1 polymer ?
#
loop_
_entity_poly.entity_id
_entity_poly.type
_entity_poly.pdbx_seq_one_letter_code
_entity_poly.pdbx_strand_id
1 'polypeptide(L)'
;MADYEKEIDVKATRSEEIFLGPSLPASAHLEAVHDSTDCDIDAGIFQYNREFPRGSTWQAHLINLSTQFEPFLSEERLTVYDYERAQKEDLLGVRMFDDLRPTDAVIQSLPGFRNNFDVFSGSVLDNLDWTNVGVAGGSMLACLTESHIGELLRNSDIDLFIWGLEPPAMLLKLLHIKDTIVANVPNFSSKYVVERSAGALTFIPRIRDHGRKIQVVLRGYCNPAAVLASFDLDPACIFFDGDQVWLSLRAIRAFYTGYTTTSGAISSSFAARIIKYATRGYGVIVRPDENDPDTDELLLNMESTMRDKEILTLEHYLRFPWTGKNNYRALFLHVKNQVTTNWTHSFSALASLAALWTLAYKTGRIGELLDEVGAASHIYGLYEGSDAVMATLHPKEWLSALAKFSPSLRRRTWSLHDRVWKVNDPTMSGARLLLVVILPVGLRQYLQECGRFQSLTRLRDTDDVKDVDGVMMEICLWTVTGEKIWQPQDGTSSVAHQLLVTAAMVTAWTLWKVSAGAPWPKLHYNRAFHNAQVFSFNAALTRTGDFDDWIRD
;
A
#
# COMPACT_ATOMS: atom_id res chain seq x y z
N MET A 1 -14.90 -8.28 19.59
CA MET A 1 -15.08 -6.88 20.04
C MET A 1 -13.85 -6.46 20.81
N ALA A 2 -13.58 -7.06 21.99
CA ALA A 2 -12.39 -6.78 22.80
C ALA A 2 -11.06 -6.79 22.01
N ASP A 3 -10.87 -7.75 21.09
CA ASP A 3 -9.65 -7.79 20.27
C ASP A 3 -9.50 -6.55 19.38
N TYR A 4 -10.60 -6.04 18.79
CA TYR A 4 -10.57 -4.84 17.95
C TYR A 4 -10.28 -3.58 18.78
N GLU A 5 -10.84 -3.49 19.98
CA GLU A 5 -10.58 -2.37 20.91
C GLU A 5 -9.09 -2.36 21.31
N LYS A 6 -8.57 -3.53 21.70
CA LYS A 6 -7.15 -3.70 22.03
C LYS A 6 -6.24 -3.30 20.85
N GLU A 7 -6.56 -3.74 19.64
CA GLU A 7 -5.79 -3.37 18.44
C GLU A 7 -5.86 -1.86 18.14
N ILE A 8 -7.02 -1.22 18.33
CA ILE A 8 -7.17 0.23 18.19
C ILE A 8 -6.28 0.94 19.20
N ASP A 9 -6.35 0.55 20.48
CA ASP A 9 -5.60 1.18 21.57
C ASP A 9 -4.09 1.02 21.38
N VAL A 10 -3.64 -0.18 21.00
CA VAL A 10 -2.21 -0.46 20.73
C VAL A 10 -1.71 0.42 19.59
N LYS A 11 -2.41 0.48 18.46
CA LYS A 11 -1.99 1.29 17.31
C LYS A 11 -2.08 2.78 17.58
N ALA A 12 -3.09 3.22 18.32
CA ALA A 12 -3.24 4.63 18.71
C ALA A 12 -2.07 5.06 19.60
N THR A 13 -1.78 4.28 20.65
CA THR A 13 -0.67 4.53 21.57
C THR A 13 0.66 4.61 20.82
N ARG A 14 0.93 3.67 19.89
CA ARG A 14 2.14 3.68 19.06
C ARG A 14 2.22 4.89 18.13
N SER A 15 1.09 5.39 17.65
CA SER A 15 1.04 6.54 16.74
C SER A 15 1.27 7.89 17.42
N GLU A 16 0.89 7.99 18.70
CA GLU A 16 0.99 9.20 19.53
C GLU A 16 2.32 9.29 20.32
N GLU A 17 3.14 8.23 20.27
CA GLU A 17 4.42 8.18 20.96
C GLU A 17 5.36 9.30 20.45
N ILE A 18 5.69 10.23 21.34
CA ILE A 18 6.54 11.37 21.02
C ILE A 18 8.01 10.94 21.15
N PHE A 19 8.71 10.96 20.02
CA PHE A 19 10.15 10.88 19.99
C PHE A 19 10.73 12.30 19.98
N LEU A 20 11.77 12.56 20.76
CA LEU A 20 12.44 13.87 20.85
C LEU A 20 13.24 14.23 19.58
N GLY A 21 12.96 13.57 18.46
CA GLY A 21 13.74 13.55 17.23
C GLY A 21 14.91 12.56 17.31
N PRO A 22 15.44 12.09 16.17
CA PRO A 22 16.66 11.30 16.18
C PRO A 22 17.81 12.13 16.71
N SER A 23 18.76 11.50 17.41
CA SER A 23 19.95 12.17 17.94
C SER A 23 20.83 12.79 16.85
N LEU A 24 20.74 12.26 15.61
CA LEU A 24 21.53 12.68 14.45
C LEU A 24 20.65 12.90 13.20
N PRO A 25 21.04 13.81 12.30
CA PRO A 25 20.38 13.97 11.01
C PRO A 25 20.61 12.74 10.11
N ALA A 26 19.70 12.48 9.18
CA ALA A 26 19.75 11.32 8.29
C ALA A 26 21.08 11.27 7.51
N SER A 27 21.63 12.43 7.14
CA SER A 27 22.90 12.51 6.41
C SER A 27 24.09 11.93 7.17
N ALA A 28 24.03 11.88 8.51
CA ALA A 28 25.08 11.25 9.32
C ALA A 28 25.10 9.72 9.18
N HIS A 29 24.05 9.12 8.64
CA HIS A 29 23.93 7.68 8.43
C HIS A 29 24.27 7.26 7.00
N LEU A 30 24.60 8.20 6.09
CA LEU A 30 24.82 7.87 4.68
C LEU A 30 25.91 6.80 4.51
N GLU A 31 27.05 6.92 5.18
CA GLU A 31 28.11 5.91 5.09
C GLU A 31 27.64 4.54 5.59
N ALA A 32 27.02 4.48 6.78
CA ALA A 32 26.56 3.23 7.38
C ALA A 32 25.47 2.52 6.54
N VAL A 33 24.56 3.27 5.90
CA VAL A 33 23.53 2.72 5.01
C VAL A 33 24.13 1.96 3.82
N HIS A 34 25.35 2.30 3.41
CA HIS A 34 26.08 1.64 2.32
C HIS A 34 27.06 0.57 2.83
N ASP A 35 27.03 0.22 4.12
CA ASP A 35 27.81 -0.89 4.64
C ASP A 35 27.00 -2.19 4.52
N SER A 36 27.47 -3.13 3.69
CA SER A 36 26.85 -4.47 3.59
C SER A 36 27.20 -5.37 4.76
N THR A 37 28.26 -5.05 5.52
CA THR A 37 28.77 -5.84 6.64
C THR A 37 28.21 -5.41 8.00
N ASP A 38 27.60 -4.21 8.07
CA ASP A 38 26.87 -3.76 9.25
C ASP A 38 25.57 -4.56 9.40
N CYS A 39 25.52 -5.44 10.40
CA CYS A 39 24.34 -6.25 10.70
C CYS A 39 23.24 -5.43 11.39
N ASP A 40 23.59 -4.33 12.05
CA ASP A 40 22.70 -3.55 12.91
C ASP A 40 22.03 -2.38 12.16
N ILE A 41 22.53 -2.05 10.97
CA ILE A 41 22.06 -0.89 10.19
C ILE A 41 20.58 -0.97 9.87
N ASP A 42 20.03 -2.15 9.54
CA ASP A 42 18.64 -2.25 9.12
C ASP A 42 17.67 -2.03 10.30
N ALA A 43 17.95 -2.54 11.51
CA ALA A 43 17.11 -2.17 12.66
C ALA A 43 17.32 -0.72 13.08
N GLY A 44 18.55 -0.20 12.96
CA GLY A 44 18.82 1.22 13.10
C GLY A 44 17.94 2.06 12.18
N ILE A 45 17.80 1.67 10.90
CA ILE A 45 16.91 2.32 9.92
C ILE A 45 15.44 2.15 10.30
N PHE A 46 15.00 0.98 10.78
CA PHE A 46 13.61 0.79 11.22
C PHE A 46 13.27 1.64 12.45
N GLN A 47 14.18 1.72 13.41
CA GLN A 47 14.05 2.62 14.56
C GLN A 47 14.00 4.07 14.09
N TYR A 48 14.95 4.49 13.26
CA TYR A 48 14.97 5.84 12.68
C TYR A 48 13.65 6.17 11.98
N ASN A 49 13.13 5.26 11.15
CA ASN A 49 11.84 5.42 10.46
C ASN A 49 10.66 5.65 11.40
N ARG A 50 10.66 5.08 12.60
CA ARG A 50 9.60 5.29 13.62
C ARG A 50 9.74 6.63 14.35
N GLU A 51 10.99 7.07 14.52
CA GLU A 51 11.36 8.28 15.25
C GLU A 51 11.23 9.56 14.41
N PHE A 52 10.48 9.51 13.30
CA PHE A 52 10.26 10.69 12.48
C PHE A 52 9.66 11.84 13.30
N PRO A 53 10.11 13.09 13.08
CA PRO A 53 9.66 14.23 13.86
C PRO A 53 8.19 14.50 13.58
N ARG A 54 7.40 14.84 14.61
CA ARG A 54 5.96 15.16 14.46
C ARG A 54 5.69 16.63 14.13
N GLY A 55 6.73 17.48 14.19
CA GLY A 55 6.66 18.91 13.88
C GLY A 55 7.05 19.27 12.44
N SER A 56 7.33 20.55 12.22
CA SER A 56 7.74 21.09 10.92
C SER A 56 9.21 20.82 10.56
N THR A 57 10.01 20.31 11.50
CA THR A 57 11.46 20.09 11.37
C THR A 57 11.77 18.68 10.85
N TRP A 58 11.26 18.35 9.67
CA TRP A 58 11.38 17.01 9.08
C TRP A 58 12.55 16.86 8.09
N GLN A 59 13.08 17.98 7.58
CA GLN A 59 14.08 17.98 6.52
C GLN A 59 15.38 17.28 6.94
N ALA A 60 15.79 17.42 8.21
CA ALA A 60 16.98 16.74 8.74
C ALA A 60 16.77 15.22 8.90
N HIS A 61 15.52 14.75 8.90
CA HIS A 61 15.16 13.34 9.00
C HIS A 61 15.17 12.62 7.64
N LEU A 62 15.21 13.38 6.54
CA LEU A 62 15.29 12.85 5.19
C LEU A 62 16.61 13.30 4.55
N ILE A 63 16.97 12.63 3.46
CA ILE A 63 18.12 12.99 2.64
C ILE A 63 17.63 13.83 1.47
N ASN A 64 18.17 15.03 1.32
CA ASN A 64 17.97 15.86 0.15
C ASN A 64 18.80 15.32 -1.02
N LEU A 65 18.16 15.05 -2.16
CA LEU A 65 18.83 14.52 -3.34
C LEU A 65 19.99 15.41 -3.78
N SER A 66 19.75 16.70 -4.02
CA SER A 66 20.72 17.57 -4.69
C SER A 66 21.86 18.04 -3.78
N THR A 67 21.60 18.24 -2.49
CA THR A 67 22.58 18.81 -1.56
C THR A 67 23.29 17.78 -0.69
N GLN A 68 22.78 16.54 -0.61
CA GLN A 68 23.34 15.50 0.25
C GLN A 68 23.63 14.20 -0.50
N PHE A 69 22.68 13.66 -1.29
CA PHE A 69 22.90 12.37 -1.95
C PHE A 69 23.77 12.48 -3.21
N GLU A 70 23.49 13.43 -4.11
CA GLU A 70 24.31 13.66 -5.31
C GLU A 70 25.80 13.89 -4.97
N PRO A 71 26.16 14.74 -3.98
CA PRO A 71 27.56 14.90 -3.58
C PRO A 71 28.17 13.66 -2.92
N PHE A 72 27.35 12.78 -2.34
CA PHE A 72 27.81 11.49 -1.80
C PHE A 72 28.12 10.51 -2.93
N LEU A 73 27.33 10.55 -4.02
CA LEU A 73 27.53 9.68 -5.19
C LEU A 73 28.77 10.06 -6.01
N SER A 74 29.04 11.36 -6.15
CA SER A 74 30.25 11.84 -6.84
C SER A 74 30.59 13.27 -6.43
N GLU A 75 31.89 13.58 -6.41
CA GLU A 75 32.38 14.96 -6.30
C GLU A 75 31.99 15.80 -7.54
N GLU A 76 31.83 15.15 -8.70
CA GLU A 76 31.39 15.79 -9.93
C GLU A 76 29.86 15.81 -10.05
N ARG A 77 29.31 16.92 -10.54
CA ARG A 77 27.88 17.01 -10.84
C ARG A 77 27.57 16.36 -12.18
N LEU A 78 26.90 15.22 -12.12
CA LEU A 78 26.51 14.45 -13.29
C LEU A 78 25.00 14.62 -13.57
N THR A 79 24.58 14.30 -14.79
CA THR A 79 23.14 14.21 -15.12
C THR A 79 22.53 12.91 -14.61
N VAL A 80 23.37 11.87 -14.53
CA VAL A 80 23.01 10.51 -14.17
C VAL A 80 24.20 9.92 -13.42
N TYR A 81 23.93 9.21 -12.33
CA TYR A 81 24.92 8.54 -11.49
C TYR A 81 24.73 7.02 -11.63
N ASP A 82 25.81 6.33 -11.96
CA ASP A 82 25.87 4.87 -11.83
C ASP A 82 26.05 4.54 -10.35
N TYR A 83 25.29 3.56 -9.86
CA TYR A 83 25.20 3.25 -8.45
C TYR A 83 25.33 1.76 -8.22
N GLU A 84 26.54 1.34 -7.86
CA GLU A 84 26.87 -0.06 -7.62
C GLU A 84 26.11 -0.58 -6.40
N ARG A 85 25.47 -1.74 -6.56
CA ARG A 85 24.74 -2.40 -5.47
C ARG A 85 25.66 -3.34 -4.71
N ALA A 86 25.37 -3.56 -3.43
CA ALA A 86 26.01 -4.58 -2.62
C ALA A 86 25.97 -5.95 -3.32
N GLN A 87 26.99 -6.79 -3.12
CA GLN A 87 26.90 -8.19 -3.56
C GLN A 87 25.85 -8.92 -2.73
N LYS A 88 25.14 -9.86 -3.36
CA LYS A 88 24.05 -10.57 -2.68
C LYS A 88 24.56 -11.36 -1.49
N GLU A 89 25.74 -11.94 -1.64
CA GLU A 89 26.41 -12.80 -0.68
C GLU A 89 26.83 -12.06 0.60
N ASP A 90 27.02 -10.75 0.51
CA ASP A 90 27.39 -9.92 1.66
C ASP A 90 26.18 -9.56 2.54
N LEU A 91 24.95 -9.74 2.02
CA LEU A 91 23.74 -9.35 2.72
C LEU A 91 23.19 -10.50 3.55
N LEU A 92 22.99 -10.28 4.85
CA LEU A 92 22.41 -11.26 5.77
C LEU A 92 20.90 -11.40 5.56
N GLY A 93 20.42 -12.64 5.40
CA GLY A 93 19.00 -12.98 5.33
C GLY A 93 18.60 -13.77 4.08
N VAL A 94 17.37 -14.29 4.09
CA VAL A 94 16.80 -15.01 2.95
C VAL A 94 16.30 -13.99 1.92
N ARG A 95 16.93 -14.02 0.75
CA ARG A 95 16.61 -13.16 -0.39
C ARG A 95 15.54 -13.82 -1.25
N MET A 96 14.54 -13.04 -1.67
CA MET A 96 13.42 -13.49 -2.49
C MET A 96 13.14 -12.49 -3.62
N PHE A 97 12.56 -12.96 -4.71
CA PHE A 97 12.09 -12.13 -5.83
C PHE A 97 13.17 -11.29 -6.53
N ASP A 98 14.41 -11.80 -6.59
CA ASP A 98 15.58 -11.02 -6.98
C ASP A 98 16.28 -11.54 -8.25
N ASP A 99 15.61 -12.40 -9.01
CA ASP A 99 16.08 -12.90 -10.31
C ASP A 99 16.32 -11.75 -11.33
N LEU A 100 15.58 -10.64 -11.18
CA LEU A 100 15.71 -9.43 -12.01
C LEU A 100 16.48 -8.30 -11.32
N ARG A 101 17.05 -8.55 -10.14
CA ARG A 101 17.85 -7.54 -9.43
C ARG A 101 19.15 -7.29 -10.20
N PRO A 102 19.40 -6.07 -10.70
CA PRO A 102 20.64 -5.75 -11.37
C PRO A 102 21.81 -5.66 -10.37
N THR A 103 23.05 -5.70 -10.88
CA THR A 103 24.26 -5.40 -10.09
C THR A 103 24.42 -3.91 -9.83
N ASP A 104 23.88 -3.09 -10.73
CA ASP A 104 24.00 -1.64 -10.70
C ASP A 104 22.62 -1.00 -10.82
N ALA A 105 22.44 0.14 -10.18
CA ALA A 105 21.30 1.02 -10.38
C ALA A 105 21.73 2.30 -11.08
N VAL A 106 20.74 3.04 -11.55
CA VAL A 106 20.92 4.39 -12.04
C VAL A 106 20.20 5.33 -11.08
N ILE A 107 20.81 6.46 -10.75
CA ILE A 107 20.19 7.55 -10.00
C ILE A 107 20.26 8.82 -10.86
N GLN A 108 19.11 9.42 -11.16
CA GLN A 108 19.03 10.70 -11.85
C GLN A 108 19.43 11.83 -10.89
N SER A 109 20.14 12.84 -11.41
CA SER A 109 20.27 14.11 -10.69
C SER A 109 18.91 14.81 -10.58
N LEU A 110 18.78 15.81 -9.70
CA LEU A 110 17.54 16.57 -9.57
C LEU A 110 17.04 17.15 -10.91
N PRO A 111 17.88 17.72 -11.79
CA PRO A 111 17.46 18.09 -13.15
C PRO A 111 16.96 16.91 -13.99
N GLY A 112 17.65 15.76 -13.96
CA GLY A 112 17.24 14.55 -14.68
C GLY A 112 15.90 14.01 -14.19
N PHE A 113 15.73 13.95 -12.86
CA PHE A 113 14.48 13.60 -12.20
C PHE A 113 13.35 14.54 -12.61
N ARG A 114 13.57 15.86 -12.58
CA ARG A 114 12.54 16.84 -12.97
C ARG A 114 12.13 16.66 -14.42
N ASN A 115 13.08 16.49 -15.34
CA ASN A 115 12.76 16.18 -16.73
C ASN A 115 11.92 14.89 -16.86
N ASN A 116 12.28 13.84 -16.13
CA ASN A 116 11.50 12.61 -16.08
C ASN A 116 10.09 12.84 -15.53
N PHE A 117 9.95 13.63 -14.46
CA PHE A 117 8.67 13.96 -13.85
C PHE A 117 7.79 14.82 -14.78
N ASP A 118 8.37 15.77 -15.51
CA ASP A 118 7.67 16.60 -16.49
C ASP A 118 7.13 15.75 -17.64
N VAL A 119 7.92 14.77 -18.12
CA VAL A 119 7.45 13.79 -19.12
C VAL A 119 6.35 12.89 -18.54
N PHE A 120 6.51 12.44 -17.30
CA PHE A 120 5.57 11.53 -16.65
C PHE A 120 4.20 12.17 -16.39
N SER A 121 4.21 13.41 -15.90
CA SER A 121 3.03 14.17 -15.50
C SER A 121 2.42 14.98 -16.65
N GLY A 122 3.22 15.33 -17.65
CA GLY A 122 2.84 16.31 -18.67
C GLY A 122 2.55 17.67 -18.04
N SER A 123 1.68 18.47 -18.65
CA SER A 123 1.34 19.81 -18.15
C SER A 123 0.29 19.82 -17.04
N VAL A 124 -0.16 18.66 -16.54
CA VAL A 124 -1.39 18.58 -15.74
C VAL A 124 -1.25 19.26 -14.36
N LEU A 125 -0.02 19.35 -13.84
CA LEU A 125 0.30 19.98 -12.56
C LEU A 125 1.03 21.32 -12.70
N ASP A 126 1.10 21.89 -13.92
CA ASP A 126 1.74 23.19 -14.15
C ASP A 126 1.11 24.26 -13.25
N ASN A 127 1.96 25.07 -12.61
CA ASN A 127 1.56 26.13 -11.68
C ASN A 127 0.83 25.64 -10.41
N LEU A 128 0.93 24.36 -10.07
CA LEU A 128 0.53 23.90 -8.75
C LEU A 128 1.35 24.64 -7.69
N ASP A 129 0.67 25.23 -6.71
CA ASP A 129 1.33 25.66 -5.48
C ASP A 129 1.67 24.39 -4.70
N TRP A 130 2.96 24.13 -4.50
CA TRP A 130 3.44 22.93 -3.82
C TRP A 130 3.48 23.02 -2.30
N THR A 131 3.13 24.17 -1.72
CA THR A 131 3.06 24.34 -0.26
C THR A 131 2.12 23.30 0.36
N ASN A 132 2.59 22.51 1.33
CA ASN A 132 1.81 21.46 2.01
C ASN A 132 1.28 20.32 1.13
N VAL A 133 1.86 20.10 -0.06
CA VAL A 133 1.53 18.96 -0.93
C VAL A 133 2.78 18.42 -1.61
N GLY A 134 2.84 17.12 -1.91
CA GLY A 134 3.90 16.55 -2.74
C GLY A 134 3.48 15.22 -3.35
N VAL A 135 4.35 14.67 -4.20
CA VAL A 135 4.16 13.36 -4.83
C VAL A 135 5.09 12.34 -4.18
N ALA A 136 4.61 11.13 -3.95
CA ALA A 136 5.44 10.06 -3.41
C ALA A 136 5.11 8.70 -4.02
N GLY A 137 5.99 7.73 -3.82
CA GLY A 137 5.75 6.33 -4.17
C GLY A 137 6.41 5.87 -5.47
N GLY A 138 5.82 4.84 -6.08
CA GLY A 138 6.46 4.11 -7.18
C GLY A 138 6.65 4.89 -8.48
N SER A 139 5.98 6.04 -8.64
CA SER A 139 6.21 6.97 -9.75
C SER A 139 7.45 7.83 -9.52
N MET A 140 7.72 8.23 -8.27
CA MET A 140 8.95 8.96 -7.92
C MET A 140 10.17 8.06 -8.04
N LEU A 141 10.05 6.80 -7.64
CA LEU A 141 11.08 5.79 -7.89
C LEU A 141 11.44 5.74 -9.37
N ALA A 142 10.43 5.58 -10.23
CA ALA A 142 10.69 5.46 -11.64
C ALA A 142 11.28 6.75 -12.25
N CYS A 143 10.83 7.93 -11.81
CA CYS A 143 11.44 9.21 -12.21
C CYS A 143 12.90 9.33 -11.79
N LEU A 144 13.28 8.73 -10.66
CA LEU A 144 14.64 8.79 -10.12
C LEU A 144 15.57 7.71 -10.69
N THR A 145 15.05 6.53 -11.04
CA THR A 145 15.91 5.38 -11.36
C THR A 145 15.86 4.92 -12.81
N GLU A 146 14.93 5.45 -13.62
CA GLU A 146 14.85 5.13 -15.04
C GLU A 146 15.57 6.17 -15.89
N SER A 147 16.25 5.71 -16.95
CA SER A 147 16.83 6.61 -17.96
C SER A 147 15.77 7.24 -18.86
N HIS A 148 14.66 6.53 -19.10
CA HIS A 148 13.55 6.99 -19.93
C HIS A 148 12.20 6.52 -19.39
N ILE A 149 11.29 7.47 -19.14
CA ILE A 149 9.97 7.22 -18.53
C ILE A 149 8.97 6.48 -19.44
N GLY A 150 9.21 6.49 -20.77
CA GLY A 150 8.67 5.55 -21.77
C GLY A 150 7.19 5.11 -21.67
N GLU A 151 6.89 3.96 -22.30
CA GLU A 151 5.57 3.29 -22.22
C GLU A 151 5.37 2.51 -20.90
N LEU A 152 6.47 2.13 -20.23
CA LEU A 152 6.50 1.29 -19.02
C LEU A 152 5.63 1.84 -17.88
N LEU A 153 5.47 3.16 -17.82
CA LEU A 153 4.74 3.84 -16.76
C LEU A 153 3.41 4.41 -17.24
N ARG A 154 2.94 4.10 -18.45
CA ARG A 154 1.68 4.67 -19.00
C ARG A 154 0.46 4.47 -18.08
N ASN A 155 0.46 3.38 -17.31
CA ASN A 155 -0.64 3.05 -16.39
C ASN A 155 -0.32 3.38 -14.91
N SER A 156 0.82 4.00 -14.61
CA SER A 156 1.14 4.43 -13.24
C SER A 156 0.41 5.75 -12.91
N ASP A 157 0.02 5.88 -11.66
CA ASP A 157 -0.70 7.05 -11.17
C ASP A 157 0.26 8.10 -10.58
N ILE A 158 -0.23 9.34 -10.45
CA ILE A 158 0.40 10.35 -9.60
C ILE A 158 -0.36 10.38 -8.27
N ASP A 159 0.29 9.99 -7.18
CA ASP A 159 -0.26 10.05 -5.84
C ASP A 159 0.20 11.33 -5.12
N LEU A 160 -0.73 12.25 -4.90
CA LEU A 160 -0.54 13.50 -4.15
C LEU A 160 -0.88 13.29 -2.68
N PHE A 161 0.04 13.74 -1.82
CA PHE A 161 -0.05 13.68 -0.37
C PHE A 161 -0.10 15.10 0.20
N ILE A 162 -1.20 15.43 0.87
CA ILE A 162 -1.34 16.70 1.61
C ILE A 162 -0.83 16.48 3.04
N TRP A 163 -0.06 17.44 3.55
CA TRP A 163 0.57 17.32 4.86
C TRP A 163 0.55 18.63 5.65
N GLY A 164 0.59 18.54 6.98
CA GLY A 164 0.69 19.68 7.90
C GLY A 164 -0.55 20.58 7.95
N LEU A 165 -1.69 20.10 7.44
CA LEU A 165 -2.94 20.86 7.39
C LEU A 165 -4.05 20.14 8.17
N GLU A 166 -4.96 20.94 8.74
CA GLU A 166 -6.21 20.48 9.34
C GLU A 166 -7.32 20.33 8.27
N PRO A 167 -8.40 19.55 8.52
CA PRO A 167 -9.41 19.22 7.51
C PRO A 167 -10.00 20.39 6.71
N PRO A 168 -10.31 21.57 7.29
CA PRO A 168 -10.78 22.71 6.51
C PRO A 168 -9.72 23.22 5.51
N ALA A 169 -8.45 23.28 5.92
CA ALA A 169 -7.35 23.71 5.06
C ALA A 169 -6.98 22.64 4.02
N MET A 170 -7.07 21.36 4.38
CA MET A 170 -6.92 20.25 3.42
C MET A 170 -7.97 20.33 2.30
N LEU A 171 -9.22 20.67 2.63
CA LEU A 171 -10.27 20.89 1.63
C LEU A 171 -9.94 22.05 0.68
N LEU A 172 -9.44 23.18 1.21
CA LEU A 172 -8.99 24.30 0.37
C LEU A 172 -7.84 23.88 -0.55
N LYS A 173 -6.88 23.09 -0.04
CA LYS A 173 -5.78 22.57 -0.86
C LYS A 173 -6.25 21.62 -1.95
N LEU A 174 -7.22 20.74 -1.64
CA LEU A 174 -7.85 19.85 -2.62
C LEU A 174 -8.57 20.63 -3.73
N LEU A 175 -9.26 21.73 -3.39
CA LEU A 175 -9.88 22.62 -4.38
C LEU A 175 -8.82 23.30 -5.25
N HIS A 176 -7.72 23.78 -4.68
CA HIS A 176 -6.59 24.33 -5.43
C HIS A 176 -6.00 23.33 -6.43
N ILE A 177 -5.79 22.07 -6.00
CA ILE A 177 -5.32 20.98 -6.88
C ILE A 177 -6.29 20.78 -8.04
N LYS A 178 -7.60 20.70 -7.75
CA LYS A 178 -8.63 20.58 -8.79
C LYS A 178 -8.56 21.74 -9.77
N ASP A 179 -8.54 22.98 -9.28
CA ASP A 179 -8.56 24.17 -10.14
C ASP A 179 -7.32 24.25 -11.02
N THR A 180 -6.15 23.82 -10.51
CA THR A 180 -4.91 23.65 -11.28
C THR A 180 -5.10 22.65 -12.42
N ILE A 181 -5.58 21.45 -12.12
CA ILE A 181 -5.82 20.41 -13.14
C ILE A 181 -6.85 20.90 -14.19
N VAL A 182 -7.93 21.55 -13.75
CA VAL A 182 -8.96 22.10 -14.66
C VAL A 182 -8.39 23.17 -15.58
N ALA A 183 -7.51 24.05 -15.08
CA ALA A 183 -6.86 25.07 -15.88
C ALA A 183 -5.94 24.47 -16.96
N ASN A 184 -5.28 23.36 -16.64
CA ASN A 184 -4.30 22.71 -17.51
C ASN A 184 -4.89 21.67 -18.48
N VAL A 185 -6.16 21.26 -18.29
CA VAL A 185 -6.83 20.25 -19.12
C VAL A 185 -7.99 20.87 -19.90
N PRO A 186 -7.80 21.18 -21.21
CA PRO A 186 -8.87 21.72 -22.04
C PRO A 186 -10.08 20.79 -22.10
N ASN A 187 -11.27 21.35 -21.90
CA ASN A 187 -12.53 20.62 -21.80
C ASN A 187 -12.52 19.53 -20.72
N PHE A 188 -11.91 19.80 -19.56
CA PHE A 188 -11.75 18.87 -18.43
C PHE A 188 -12.96 17.96 -18.20
N SER A 189 -14.18 18.50 -18.09
CA SER A 189 -15.40 17.72 -17.82
C SER A 189 -15.71 16.63 -18.87
N SER A 190 -15.27 16.85 -20.11
CA SER A 190 -15.39 15.88 -21.20
C SER A 190 -14.32 14.80 -21.16
N LYS A 191 -13.12 15.09 -20.63
CA LYS A 191 -11.95 14.19 -20.65
C LYS A 191 -11.70 13.42 -19.36
N TYR A 192 -12.12 13.99 -18.22
CA TYR A 192 -11.88 13.43 -16.90
C TYR A 192 -13.17 13.16 -16.15
N VAL A 193 -13.12 12.14 -15.30
CA VAL A 193 -14.09 11.89 -14.23
C VAL A 193 -13.37 12.13 -12.91
N VAL A 194 -14.06 12.75 -11.97
CA VAL A 194 -13.58 12.79 -10.59
C VAL A 194 -14.36 11.81 -9.77
N GLU A 195 -13.67 10.79 -9.28
CA GLU A 195 -14.20 9.72 -8.47
C GLU A 195 -13.71 9.90 -7.04
N ARG A 196 -14.59 9.69 -6.07
CA ARG A 196 -14.24 9.70 -4.66
C ARG A 196 -14.54 8.35 -4.03
N SER A 197 -13.57 7.82 -3.30
CA SER A 197 -13.65 6.61 -2.47
C SER A 197 -13.44 6.95 -0.98
N ALA A 198 -13.34 5.94 -0.13
CA ALA A 198 -13.11 6.12 1.31
C ALA A 198 -11.70 6.61 1.66
N GLY A 199 -10.70 6.34 0.80
CA GLY A 199 -9.29 6.66 1.07
C GLY A 199 -8.65 7.64 0.09
N ALA A 200 -9.33 7.95 -1.02
CA ALA A 200 -8.76 8.79 -2.06
C ALA A 200 -9.82 9.56 -2.85
N LEU A 201 -9.38 10.67 -3.44
CA LEU A 201 -10.07 11.35 -4.52
C LEU A 201 -9.22 11.25 -5.79
N THR A 202 -9.80 10.77 -6.88
CA THR A 202 -9.06 10.40 -8.08
C THR A 202 -9.63 11.10 -9.31
N PHE A 203 -8.75 11.80 -10.03
CA PHE A 203 -8.97 12.34 -11.36
C PHE A 203 -8.60 11.27 -12.38
N ILE A 204 -9.60 10.70 -13.06
CA ILE A 204 -9.43 9.57 -13.97
C ILE A 204 -9.68 10.03 -15.41
N PRO A 205 -8.70 9.91 -16.32
CA PRO A 205 -8.92 10.11 -17.75
C PRO A 205 -9.96 9.12 -18.27
N ARG A 206 -10.88 9.55 -19.13
CA ARG A 206 -11.82 8.62 -19.77
C ARG A 206 -11.07 7.72 -20.75
N ILE A 207 -11.62 6.53 -21.00
CA ILE A 207 -11.00 5.44 -21.78
C ILE A 207 -10.46 5.87 -23.16
N ARG A 208 -11.05 6.89 -23.79
CA ARG A 208 -10.67 7.37 -25.13
C ARG A 208 -9.72 8.57 -25.10
N ASP A 209 -9.44 9.12 -23.93
CA ASP A 209 -8.68 10.34 -23.77
C ASP A 209 -7.26 10.05 -23.29
N HIS A 210 -6.31 10.82 -23.80
CA HIS A 210 -4.94 10.82 -23.30
C HIS A 210 -4.88 11.66 -22.02
N GLY A 211 -4.22 11.12 -21.00
CA GLY A 211 -4.04 11.81 -19.73
C GLY A 211 -3.49 10.87 -18.66
N ARG A 212 -3.07 11.47 -17.54
CA ARG A 212 -2.58 10.76 -16.37
C ARG A 212 -3.68 10.66 -15.31
N LYS A 213 -3.80 9.49 -14.66
CA LYS A 213 -4.61 9.35 -13.44
C LYS A 213 -3.88 10.01 -12.27
N ILE A 214 -4.57 10.89 -11.57
CA ILE A 214 -4.03 11.65 -10.43
C ILE A 214 -4.90 11.34 -9.22
N GLN A 215 -4.28 10.99 -8.11
CA GLN A 215 -4.94 10.56 -6.89
C GLN A 215 -4.50 11.47 -5.75
N VAL A 216 -5.45 12.08 -5.04
CA VAL A 216 -5.19 12.78 -3.78
C VAL A 216 -5.54 11.83 -2.65
N VAL A 217 -4.55 11.47 -1.85
CA VAL A 217 -4.71 10.58 -0.69
C VAL A 217 -5.44 11.35 0.42
N LEU A 218 -6.52 10.78 0.96
CA LEU A 218 -7.38 11.43 1.97
C LEU A 218 -6.92 11.18 3.42
N ARG A 219 -5.70 10.66 3.60
CA ARG A 219 -5.05 10.54 4.90
C ARG A 219 -4.27 11.80 5.21
N GLY A 220 -4.52 12.40 6.38
CA GLY A 220 -3.72 13.49 6.90
C GLY A 220 -2.36 13.00 7.37
N TYR A 221 -1.32 13.77 7.10
CA TYR A 221 0.04 13.54 7.59
C TYR A 221 0.56 14.82 8.23
N CYS A 222 1.38 14.72 9.28
CA CYS A 222 1.97 15.91 9.89
C CYS A 222 3.05 16.57 9.02
N ASN A 223 3.80 15.75 8.25
CA ASN A 223 4.87 16.20 7.35
C ASN A 223 5.28 15.09 6.34
N PRO A 224 6.18 15.38 5.38
CA PRO A 224 6.67 14.39 4.41
C PRO A 224 7.39 13.17 5.02
N ALA A 225 8.10 13.31 6.13
CA ALA A 225 8.73 12.16 6.79
C ALA A 225 7.68 11.16 7.28
N ALA A 226 6.55 11.64 7.81
CA ALA A 226 5.41 10.81 8.18
C ALA A 226 4.77 10.08 6.99
N VAL A 227 4.74 10.74 5.82
CA VAL A 227 4.25 10.11 4.57
C VAL A 227 5.12 8.90 4.22
N LEU A 228 6.43 9.11 4.13
CA LEU A 228 7.38 8.06 3.76
C LEU A 228 7.49 6.96 4.81
N ALA A 229 7.42 7.31 6.09
CA ALA A 229 7.43 6.34 7.17
C ALA A 229 6.27 5.35 7.09
N SER A 230 5.17 5.74 6.41
CA SER A 230 3.99 4.91 6.25
C SER A 230 4.04 3.85 5.14
N PHE A 231 5.06 3.90 4.28
CA PHE A 231 5.12 3.02 3.11
C PHE A 231 5.59 1.61 3.45
N ASP A 232 5.01 0.64 2.75
CA ASP A 232 5.24 -0.79 2.91
C ASP A 232 6.51 -1.29 2.21
N LEU A 233 6.92 -0.65 1.10
CA LEU A 233 8.09 -1.01 0.32
C LEU A 233 9.14 0.09 0.33
N ASP A 234 10.35 -0.28 0.72
CA ASP A 234 11.49 0.63 0.92
C ASP A 234 11.88 1.45 -0.32
N PRO A 235 12.00 0.88 -1.55
CA PRO A 235 12.42 1.67 -2.71
C PRO A 235 11.39 2.72 -3.13
N ALA A 236 10.15 2.65 -2.62
CA ALA A 236 9.12 3.64 -2.90
C ALA A 236 9.18 4.85 -1.96
N CYS A 237 10.05 4.85 -0.94
CA CYS A 237 10.12 5.89 0.10
C CYS A 237 10.83 7.17 -0.39
N ILE A 238 10.27 7.78 -1.44
CA ILE A 238 10.78 8.96 -2.13
C ILE A 238 9.64 9.99 -2.19
N PHE A 239 9.94 11.24 -1.83
CA PHE A 239 8.99 12.34 -1.82
C PHE A 239 9.51 13.50 -2.66
N PHE A 240 8.68 14.00 -3.58
CA PHE A 240 8.94 15.22 -4.34
C PHE A 240 8.01 16.33 -3.85
N ASP A 241 8.58 17.44 -3.39
CA ASP A 241 7.84 18.57 -2.82
C ASP A 241 7.59 19.71 -3.82
N GLY A 242 7.81 19.48 -5.11
CA GLY A 242 7.74 20.50 -6.15
C GLY A 242 9.06 21.20 -6.46
N ASP A 243 10.04 21.13 -5.56
CA ASP A 243 11.39 21.67 -5.77
C ASP A 243 12.46 20.60 -5.57
N GLN A 244 12.48 19.92 -4.43
CA GLN A 244 13.48 18.94 -4.04
C GLN A 244 12.89 17.53 -4.02
N VAL A 245 13.78 16.55 -4.21
CA VAL A 245 13.50 15.14 -3.95
C VAL A 245 14.11 14.77 -2.61
N TRP A 246 13.31 14.13 -1.77
CA TRP A 246 13.64 13.70 -0.42
C TRP A 246 13.58 12.18 -0.33
N LEU A 247 14.62 11.58 0.21
CA LEU A 247 14.78 10.13 0.33
C LEU A 247 14.80 9.76 1.81
N SER A 248 14.09 8.70 2.20
CA SER A 248 14.32 8.09 3.51
C SER A 248 15.57 7.22 3.48
N LEU A 249 16.13 6.91 4.66
CA LEU A 249 17.24 5.94 4.75
C LEU A 249 16.83 4.56 4.21
N ARG A 250 15.55 4.19 4.32
CA ARG A 250 15.00 2.96 3.73
C ARG A 250 15.13 2.95 2.20
N ALA A 251 14.82 4.07 1.54
CA ALA A 251 14.95 4.16 0.07
C ALA A 251 16.41 4.00 -0.36
N ILE A 252 17.34 4.69 0.30
CA ILE A 252 18.77 4.60 -0.02
C ILE A 252 19.29 3.19 0.25
N ARG A 253 18.93 2.59 1.39
CA ARG A 253 19.29 1.20 1.68
C ARG A 253 18.77 0.25 0.60
N ALA A 254 17.53 0.42 0.13
CA ALA A 254 16.98 -0.39 -0.96
C ALA A 254 17.64 -0.13 -2.31
N PHE A 255 18.11 1.08 -2.58
CA PHE A 255 18.92 1.35 -3.77
C PHE A 255 20.26 0.62 -3.67
N TYR A 256 20.91 0.65 -2.51
CA TYR A 256 22.21 0.02 -2.32
C TYR A 256 22.11 -1.50 -2.34
N THR A 257 21.14 -2.07 -1.61
CA THR A 257 21.00 -3.51 -1.47
C THR A 257 20.16 -4.13 -2.57
N GLY A 258 19.25 -3.41 -3.23
CA GLY A 258 18.27 -3.98 -4.16
C GLY A 258 17.14 -4.76 -3.51
N TYR A 259 16.91 -4.56 -2.22
CA TYR A 259 15.85 -5.23 -1.47
C TYR A 259 15.03 -4.25 -0.64
N THR A 260 13.75 -4.57 -0.46
CA THR A 260 13.02 -4.14 0.75
C THR A 260 13.42 -5.07 1.89
N THR A 261 13.92 -4.52 2.98
CA THR A 261 14.18 -5.29 4.21
C THR A 261 12.84 -5.49 4.92
N THR A 262 12.42 -6.73 5.12
CA THR A 262 11.10 -6.99 5.70
C THR A 262 11.04 -6.64 7.18
N SER A 263 9.90 -6.08 7.57
CA SER A 263 9.42 -5.98 8.94
C SER A 263 7.97 -6.47 9.00
N GLY A 264 7.31 -6.34 10.15
CA GLY A 264 5.87 -6.63 10.29
C GLY A 264 4.97 -5.97 9.23
N ALA A 265 5.41 -4.88 8.60
CA ALA A 265 4.68 -4.18 7.54
C ALA A 265 4.54 -4.99 6.24
N ILE A 266 5.38 -6.00 6.00
CA ILE A 266 5.26 -6.86 4.80
C ILE A 266 3.91 -7.58 4.78
N SER A 267 3.38 -7.92 5.95
CA SER A 267 2.06 -8.55 6.11
C SER A 267 0.91 -7.64 5.68
N SER A 268 1.16 -6.34 5.66
CA SER A 268 0.24 -5.31 5.18
C SER A 268 0.36 -5.04 3.67
N SER A 269 1.38 -5.61 3.01
CA SER A 269 1.56 -5.51 1.55
C SER A 269 0.83 -6.63 0.80
N PHE A 270 0.93 -6.62 -0.54
CA PHE A 270 0.32 -7.63 -1.41
C PHE A 270 1.36 -8.29 -2.29
N ALA A 271 1.10 -9.58 -2.57
CA ALA A 271 1.80 -10.33 -3.61
C ALA A 271 1.96 -9.51 -4.90
N ALA A 272 0.88 -8.90 -5.40
CA ALA A 272 0.94 -8.09 -6.63
C ALA A 272 1.91 -6.90 -6.55
N ARG A 273 2.02 -6.24 -5.38
CA ARG A 273 2.99 -5.16 -5.18
C ARG A 273 4.42 -5.71 -5.13
N ILE A 274 4.65 -6.79 -4.39
CA ILE A 274 5.97 -7.44 -4.31
C ILE A 274 6.43 -7.86 -5.72
N ILE A 275 5.58 -8.57 -6.48
CA ILE A 275 5.90 -8.99 -7.85
C ILE A 275 6.13 -7.77 -8.76
N LYS A 276 5.32 -6.69 -8.65
CA LYS A 276 5.52 -5.44 -9.40
C LYS A 276 6.89 -4.82 -9.14
N TYR A 277 7.35 -4.76 -7.90
CA TYR A 277 8.67 -4.19 -7.59
C TYR A 277 9.82 -5.15 -7.92
N ALA A 278 9.59 -6.46 -7.85
CA ALA A 278 10.52 -7.46 -8.37
C ALA A 278 10.77 -7.27 -9.88
N THR A 279 9.72 -6.96 -10.66
CA THR A 279 9.90 -6.59 -12.08
C THR A 279 10.65 -5.28 -12.32
N ARG A 280 10.80 -4.44 -11.29
CA ARG A 280 11.59 -3.20 -11.30
C ARG A 280 13.00 -3.42 -10.73
N GLY A 281 13.40 -4.66 -10.48
CA GLY A 281 14.73 -5.00 -9.97
C GLY A 281 14.88 -4.88 -8.45
N TYR A 282 13.78 -4.81 -7.69
CA TYR A 282 13.80 -4.77 -6.23
C TYR A 282 13.18 -6.03 -5.64
N GLY A 283 14.01 -6.86 -4.99
CA GLY A 283 13.57 -8.04 -4.27
C GLY A 283 13.11 -7.73 -2.84
N VAL A 284 12.95 -8.79 -2.06
CA VAL A 284 12.69 -8.72 -0.62
C VAL A 284 13.76 -9.53 0.11
N ILE A 285 14.27 -9.00 1.23
CA ILE A 285 15.18 -9.73 2.12
C ILE A 285 14.52 -9.91 3.49
N VAL A 286 14.47 -11.15 3.94
CA VAL A 286 13.89 -11.53 5.23
C VAL A 286 14.99 -11.97 6.18
N ARG A 287 15.03 -11.38 7.37
CA ARG A 287 15.96 -11.73 8.44
C ARG A 287 15.23 -11.75 9.80
N PRO A 288 15.69 -12.57 10.77
CA PRO A 288 15.27 -12.45 12.16
C PRO A 288 15.55 -11.05 12.73
N ASP A 289 14.87 -10.72 13.83
CA ASP A 289 15.18 -9.53 14.59
C ASP A 289 16.56 -9.66 15.25
N GLU A 290 17.33 -8.57 15.34
CA GLU A 290 18.74 -8.57 15.78
C GLU A 290 18.95 -9.13 17.20
N ASN A 291 17.94 -9.04 18.05
CA ASN A 291 18.01 -9.53 19.44
C ASN A 291 17.40 -10.93 19.61
N ASP A 292 17.08 -11.62 18.51
CA ASP A 292 16.55 -12.98 18.58
C ASP A 292 17.68 -13.94 18.98
N PRO A 293 17.59 -14.62 20.14
CA PRO A 293 18.65 -15.50 20.64
C PRO A 293 18.89 -16.71 19.72
N ASP A 294 17.94 -17.02 18.85
CA ASP A 294 17.97 -18.18 17.94
C ASP A 294 18.20 -17.75 16.48
N THR A 295 18.75 -16.55 16.23
CA THR A 295 18.93 -15.98 14.87
C THR A 295 19.54 -16.96 13.88
N ASP A 296 20.65 -17.61 14.22
CA ASP A 296 21.35 -18.55 13.32
C ASP A 296 20.48 -19.79 13.00
N GLU A 297 19.82 -20.35 14.01
CA GLU A 297 18.93 -21.50 13.83
C GLU A 297 17.71 -21.11 12.98
N LEU A 298 17.15 -19.92 13.21
CA LEU A 298 16.00 -19.42 12.48
C LEU A 298 16.35 -19.17 11.01
N LEU A 299 17.50 -18.57 10.72
CA LEU A 299 18.00 -18.40 9.35
C LEU A 299 18.16 -19.74 8.63
N LEU A 300 18.77 -20.74 9.29
CA LEU A 300 18.91 -22.08 8.71
C LEU A 300 17.54 -22.71 8.39
N ASN A 301 16.57 -22.57 9.30
CA ASN A 301 15.21 -23.08 9.09
C ASN A 301 14.50 -22.35 7.94
N MET A 302 14.67 -21.03 7.84
CA MET A 302 14.13 -20.21 6.75
C MET A 302 14.73 -20.62 5.40
N GLU A 303 16.05 -20.79 5.33
CA GLU A 303 16.75 -21.25 4.13
C GLU A 303 16.30 -22.65 3.70
N SER A 304 16.16 -23.58 4.65
CA SER A 304 15.64 -24.93 4.39
C SER A 304 14.21 -24.88 3.85
N THR A 305 13.35 -24.07 4.46
CA THR A 305 11.96 -23.89 4.01
C THR A 305 11.92 -23.34 2.59
N MET A 306 12.69 -22.30 2.29
CA MET A 306 12.78 -21.73 0.94
C MET A 306 13.23 -22.78 -0.08
N ARG A 307 14.30 -23.52 0.25
CA ARG A 307 14.82 -24.59 -0.61
C ARG A 307 13.79 -25.69 -0.87
N ASP A 308 13.03 -26.09 0.15
CA ASP A 308 11.98 -27.09 0.00
C ASP A 308 10.86 -26.61 -0.92
N LYS A 309 10.41 -25.36 -0.78
CA LYS A 309 9.40 -24.76 -1.69
C LYS A 309 9.91 -24.68 -3.13
N GLU A 310 11.17 -24.31 -3.31
CA GLU A 310 11.83 -24.28 -4.60
C GLU A 310 11.93 -25.66 -5.23
N ILE A 311 12.35 -26.69 -4.49
CA ILE A 311 12.41 -28.07 -5.00
C ILE A 311 11.02 -28.53 -5.45
N LEU A 312 10.01 -28.38 -4.59
CA LEU A 312 8.63 -28.80 -4.88
C LEU A 312 8.05 -28.11 -6.12
N THR A 313 8.44 -26.85 -6.37
CA THR A 313 7.89 -26.05 -7.48
C THR A 313 8.75 -26.13 -8.74
N LEU A 314 10.06 -25.96 -8.63
CA LEU A 314 10.97 -25.90 -9.77
C LEU A 314 11.30 -27.29 -10.31
N GLU A 315 11.77 -28.24 -9.48
CA GLU A 315 12.21 -29.54 -10.00
C GLU A 315 11.07 -30.30 -10.67
N HIS A 316 9.87 -30.18 -10.10
CA HIS A 316 8.68 -30.81 -10.65
C HIS A 316 8.19 -30.09 -11.91
N TYR A 317 8.10 -28.75 -11.89
CA TYR A 317 7.37 -28.03 -12.93
C TYR A 317 8.23 -27.43 -14.04
N LEU A 318 9.53 -27.24 -13.85
CA LEU A 318 10.42 -26.69 -14.86
C LEU A 318 10.49 -27.55 -16.13
N ARG A 319 10.29 -28.87 -16.00
CA ARG A 319 10.34 -29.84 -17.10
C ARG A 319 9.08 -29.87 -17.96
N PHE A 320 7.98 -29.24 -17.54
CA PHE A 320 6.77 -29.20 -18.35
C PHE A 320 7.02 -28.39 -19.64
N PRO A 321 6.36 -28.75 -20.75
CA PRO A 321 6.56 -28.06 -22.02
C PRO A 321 6.01 -26.63 -22.03
N TRP A 322 5.28 -26.21 -20.99
CA TRP A 322 4.68 -24.87 -20.84
C TRP A 322 4.02 -24.38 -22.14
N THR A 323 3.19 -25.22 -22.76
CA THR A 323 2.44 -24.90 -23.98
C THR A 323 1.03 -24.42 -23.63
N GLY A 324 0.61 -23.27 -24.16
CA GLY A 324 -0.71 -22.66 -23.89
C GLY A 324 -0.74 -21.69 -22.70
N LYS A 325 -1.86 -20.96 -22.54
CA LYS A 325 -2.02 -19.83 -21.59
C LYS A 325 -2.56 -20.19 -20.19
N ASN A 326 -3.05 -21.43 -19.98
CA ASN A 326 -3.79 -21.78 -18.75
C ASN A 326 -3.04 -22.71 -17.79
N ASN A 327 -1.87 -23.22 -18.16
CA ASN A 327 -1.18 -24.22 -17.35
C ASN A 327 -0.56 -23.59 -16.08
N TYR A 328 -0.09 -22.34 -16.18
CA TYR A 328 0.46 -21.62 -15.03
C TYR A 328 -0.62 -21.33 -13.98
N ARG A 329 -1.82 -20.91 -14.41
CA ARG A 329 -2.97 -20.72 -13.53
C ARG A 329 -3.31 -21.98 -12.72
N ALA A 330 -3.31 -23.15 -13.36
CA ALA A 330 -3.58 -24.41 -12.66
C ALA A 330 -2.53 -24.69 -11.57
N LEU A 331 -1.24 -24.45 -11.87
CA LEU A 331 -0.17 -24.54 -10.89
C LEU A 331 -0.33 -23.51 -9.76
N PHE A 332 -0.58 -22.24 -10.10
CA PHE A 332 -0.78 -21.18 -9.13
C PHE A 332 -1.88 -21.54 -8.13
N LEU A 333 -3.03 -22.02 -8.62
CA LEU A 333 -4.12 -22.47 -7.77
C LEU A 333 -3.76 -23.72 -6.96
N HIS A 334 -3.00 -24.66 -7.52
CA HIS A 334 -2.51 -25.83 -6.80
C HIS A 334 -1.63 -25.44 -5.61
N VAL A 335 -0.64 -24.57 -5.83
CA VAL A 335 0.24 -24.07 -4.76
C VAL A 335 -0.55 -23.24 -3.76
N LYS A 336 -1.41 -22.31 -4.22
CA LYS A 336 -2.21 -21.47 -3.32
C LYS A 336 -3.12 -22.28 -2.40
N ASN A 337 -3.67 -23.40 -2.87
CA ASN A 337 -4.52 -24.29 -2.10
C ASN A 337 -3.76 -25.08 -1.01
N GLN A 338 -2.43 -25.19 -1.12
CA GLN A 338 -1.58 -25.79 -0.08
C GLN A 338 -1.14 -24.77 0.97
N VAL A 339 -1.27 -23.46 0.67
CA VAL A 339 -0.95 -22.37 1.59
C VAL A 339 -2.19 -21.97 2.39
N THR A 340 -2.13 -22.09 3.71
CA THR A 340 -3.22 -21.83 4.66
C THR A 340 -3.50 -20.34 4.88
N THR A 341 -2.50 -19.49 4.66
CA THR A 341 -2.56 -18.03 4.86
C THR A 341 -2.57 -17.27 3.53
N ASN A 342 -2.62 -15.94 3.58
CA ASN A 342 -2.30 -15.11 2.42
C ASN A 342 -0.79 -15.15 2.15
N TRP A 343 -0.39 -14.86 0.92
CA TRP A 343 1.02 -14.90 0.50
C TRP A 343 1.98 -14.10 1.39
N THR A 344 1.53 -12.99 1.97
CA THR A 344 2.36 -12.10 2.79
C THR A 344 2.17 -12.30 4.29
N HIS A 345 1.36 -13.29 4.73
CA HIS A 345 0.99 -13.44 6.14
C HIS A 345 1.81 -14.48 6.91
N SER A 346 2.69 -15.23 6.24
CA SER A 346 3.76 -16.00 6.88
C SER A 346 4.95 -16.20 5.95
N PHE A 347 6.11 -16.52 6.53
CA PHE A 347 7.33 -16.78 5.77
C PHE A 347 7.15 -17.95 4.80
N SER A 348 6.58 -19.07 5.27
CA SER A 348 6.34 -20.25 4.43
C SER A 348 5.42 -19.96 3.24
N ALA A 349 4.42 -19.10 3.43
CA ALA A 349 3.54 -18.63 2.37
C ALA A 349 4.29 -17.75 1.35
N LEU A 350 5.11 -16.80 1.84
CA LEU A 350 5.89 -15.91 0.98
C LEU A 350 6.95 -16.69 0.18
N ALA A 351 7.63 -17.65 0.81
CA ALA A 351 8.58 -18.55 0.17
C ALA A 351 7.92 -19.38 -0.95
N SER A 352 6.67 -19.82 -0.76
CA SER A 352 5.90 -20.52 -1.80
C SER A 352 5.61 -19.59 -3.00
N LEU A 353 5.31 -18.31 -2.75
CA LEU A 353 5.16 -17.32 -3.82
C LEU A 353 6.50 -17.01 -4.51
N ALA A 354 7.60 -16.94 -3.75
CA ALA A 354 8.94 -16.74 -4.29
C ALA A 354 9.35 -17.89 -5.23
N ALA A 355 9.05 -19.14 -4.87
CA ALA A 355 9.28 -20.28 -5.76
C ALA A 355 8.45 -20.20 -7.06
N LEU A 356 7.19 -19.73 -7.00
CA LEU A 356 6.36 -19.47 -8.18
C LEU A 356 6.95 -18.35 -9.06
N TRP A 357 7.49 -17.30 -8.43
CA TRP A 357 8.20 -16.22 -9.12
C TRP A 357 9.43 -16.75 -9.86
N THR A 358 10.30 -17.50 -9.19
CA THR A 358 11.51 -18.08 -9.80
C THR A 358 11.14 -18.96 -11.00
N LEU A 359 10.08 -19.75 -10.88
CA LEU A 359 9.56 -20.56 -12.00
C LEU A 359 9.04 -19.67 -13.14
N ALA A 360 8.27 -18.63 -12.82
CA ALA A 360 7.74 -17.70 -13.81
C ALA A 360 8.86 -16.99 -14.57
N TYR A 361 9.92 -16.57 -13.87
CA TYR A 361 11.10 -15.99 -14.48
C TYR A 361 11.78 -17.00 -15.43
N LYS A 362 12.12 -18.19 -14.95
CA LYS A 362 12.80 -19.23 -15.76
C LYS A 362 12.00 -19.73 -16.96
N THR A 363 10.67 -19.57 -16.93
CA THR A 363 9.76 -20.03 -18.00
C THR A 363 9.18 -18.90 -18.85
N GLY A 364 9.56 -17.64 -18.60
CA GLY A 364 9.05 -16.47 -19.33
C GLY A 364 7.58 -16.14 -19.07
N ARG A 365 7.06 -16.45 -17.88
CA ARG A 365 5.64 -16.36 -17.49
C ARG A 365 5.35 -15.35 -16.39
N ILE A 366 6.25 -14.40 -16.14
CA ILE A 366 6.05 -13.33 -15.15
C ILE A 366 4.71 -12.58 -15.37
N GLY A 367 4.32 -12.35 -16.62
CA GLY A 367 3.03 -11.72 -16.95
C GLY A 367 1.82 -12.53 -16.45
N GLU A 368 1.85 -13.86 -16.58
CA GLU A 368 0.78 -14.73 -16.06
C GLU A 368 0.76 -14.75 -14.53
N LEU A 369 1.94 -14.74 -13.87
CA LEU A 369 2.00 -14.61 -12.42
C LEU A 369 1.40 -13.27 -11.97
N LEU A 370 1.77 -12.16 -12.62
CA LEU A 370 1.22 -10.82 -12.37
C LEU A 370 -0.31 -10.81 -12.51
N ASP A 371 -0.84 -11.42 -13.56
CA ASP A 371 -2.28 -11.55 -13.78
C ASP A 371 -2.95 -12.34 -12.64
N GLU A 372 -2.34 -13.45 -12.20
CA GLU A 372 -2.90 -14.29 -11.14
C GLU A 372 -2.83 -13.62 -9.76
N VAL A 373 -1.69 -13.01 -9.37
CA VAL A 373 -1.60 -12.25 -8.10
C VAL A 373 -2.43 -10.98 -8.15
N GLY A 374 -2.61 -10.37 -9.32
CA GLY A 374 -3.50 -9.24 -9.56
C GLY A 374 -4.96 -9.65 -9.38
N ALA A 375 -5.40 -10.74 -10.01
CA ALA A 375 -6.76 -11.28 -9.87
C ALA A 375 -7.05 -11.84 -8.47
N ALA A 376 -6.03 -12.39 -7.81
CA ALA A 376 -6.07 -12.94 -6.46
C ALA A 376 -5.74 -11.91 -5.36
N SER A 377 -5.47 -10.64 -5.71
CA SER A 377 -5.15 -9.63 -4.71
C SER A 377 -6.37 -9.40 -3.80
N HIS A 378 -6.30 -10.05 -2.63
CA HIS A 378 -7.25 -9.95 -1.54
C HIS A 378 -7.23 -8.54 -0.96
N ILE A 379 -8.43 -8.01 -0.71
CA ILE A 379 -8.87 -6.94 0.22
C ILE A 379 -8.03 -5.66 0.33
N TYR A 380 -6.71 -5.68 0.49
CA TYR A 380 -5.93 -4.47 0.80
C TYR A 380 -5.09 -3.91 -0.35
N GLY A 381 -4.95 -4.66 -1.46
CA GLY A 381 -4.41 -4.16 -2.73
C GLY A 381 -5.40 -3.36 -3.56
N LEU A 382 -6.50 -2.93 -2.95
CA LEU A 382 -7.64 -2.27 -3.59
C LEU A 382 -7.30 -0.89 -4.19
N TYR A 383 -6.08 -0.37 -4.00
CA TYR A 383 -5.67 0.89 -4.64
C TYR A 383 -5.51 0.79 -6.16
N GLU A 384 -5.20 -0.38 -6.73
CA GLU A 384 -4.81 -0.44 -8.16
C GLU A 384 -5.66 -1.37 -9.04
N GLY A 385 -6.27 -2.47 -8.53
CA GLY A 385 -6.80 -3.54 -9.39
C GLY A 385 -8.32 -3.84 -9.31
N SER A 386 -8.84 -4.19 -8.14
CA SER A 386 -10.25 -4.61 -7.99
C SER A 386 -11.24 -3.43 -7.93
N ASP A 387 -10.70 -2.22 -7.82
CA ASP A 387 -11.40 -0.95 -7.68
C ASP A 387 -12.17 -0.56 -8.96
N ALA A 388 -11.70 -0.98 -10.13
CA ALA A 388 -12.37 -0.80 -11.41
C ALA A 388 -13.59 -1.73 -11.55
N VAL A 389 -13.53 -2.93 -10.97
CA VAL A 389 -14.60 -3.95 -11.08
C VAL A 389 -15.71 -3.71 -10.05
N MET A 390 -15.39 -3.17 -8.87
CA MET A 390 -16.41 -2.81 -7.88
C MET A 390 -17.17 -1.54 -8.23
N ALA A 391 -16.54 -0.59 -8.93
CA ALA A 391 -17.18 0.64 -9.40
C ALA A 391 -18.32 0.38 -10.41
N THR A 392 -18.40 -0.80 -11.01
CA THR A 392 -19.46 -1.16 -11.97
C THR A 392 -20.71 -1.75 -11.33
N LEU A 393 -20.68 -2.12 -10.04
CA LEU A 393 -21.85 -2.71 -9.37
C LEU A 393 -22.97 -1.67 -9.22
N HIS A 394 -24.12 -1.95 -9.83
CA HIS A 394 -25.29 -1.09 -9.68
C HIS A 394 -25.86 -1.23 -8.26
N PRO A 395 -26.46 -0.18 -7.65
CA PRO A 395 -27.07 -0.30 -6.32
C PRO A 395 -28.03 -1.49 -6.14
N LYS A 396 -28.72 -1.92 -7.20
CA LYS A 396 -29.60 -3.11 -7.18
C LYS A 396 -28.82 -4.41 -6.93
N GLU A 397 -27.62 -4.53 -7.46
CA GLU A 397 -26.77 -5.70 -7.29
C GLU A 397 -26.18 -5.76 -5.87
N TRP A 398 -25.82 -4.60 -5.32
CA TRP A 398 -25.44 -4.46 -3.91
C TRP A 398 -26.54 -4.94 -2.97
N LEU A 399 -27.79 -4.54 -3.23
CA LEU A 399 -28.94 -4.96 -2.43
C LEU A 399 -29.23 -6.45 -2.55
N SER A 400 -29.16 -6.97 -3.78
CA SER A 400 -29.31 -8.40 -4.04
C SER A 400 -28.24 -9.21 -3.31
N ALA A 401 -26.99 -8.73 -3.33
CA ALA A 401 -25.91 -9.31 -2.56
C ALA A 401 -26.21 -9.25 -1.07
N LEU A 402 -26.50 -8.08 -0.49
CA LEU A 402 -26.85 -7.90 0.93
C LEU A 402 -28.03 -8.77 1.38
N ALA A 403 -29.05 -8.96 0.54
CA ALA A 403 -30.20 -9.81 0.84
C ALA A 403 -29.87 -11.31 0.90
N LYS A 404 -28.68 -11.72 0.45
CA LYS A 404 -28.11 -13.05 0.70
C LYS A 404 -27.50 -13.17 2.10
N PHE A 405 -27.09 -12.06 2.71
CA PHE A 405 -26.53 -11.99 4.07
C PHE A 405 -27.65 -11.88 5.10
N SER A 406 -28.58 -10.96 4.85
CA SER A 406 -29.70 -10.64 5.75
C SER A 406 -31.01 -10.81 4.99
N PRO A 407 -31.70 -11.96 5.11
CA PRO A 407 -32.93 -12.25 4.37
C PRO A 407 -34.06 -11.23 4.58
N SER A 408 -34.05 -10.50 5.70
CA SER A 408 -34.98 -9.38 5.98
C SER A 408 -34.93 -8.29 4.91
N LEU A 409 -33.81 -8.15 4.20
CA LEU A 409 -33.67 -7.18 3.10
C LEU A 409 -34.37 -7.59 1.80
N ARG A 410 -34.78 -8.85 1.62
CA ARG A 410 -35.40 -9.34 0.37
C ARG A 410 -36.70 -8.65 0.01
N ARG A 411 -37.44 -8.18 1.01
CA ARG A 411 -38.76 -7.55 0.85
C ARG A 411 -38.67 -6.02 0.76
N ARG A 412 -37.47 -5.46 0.93
CA ARG A 412 -37.27 -4.01 0.99
C ARG A 412 -36.97 -3.46 -0.40
N THR A 413 -37.80 -2.53 -0.85
CA THR A 413 -37.49 -1.66 -1.99
C THR A 413 -36.61 -0.51 -1.50
N TRP A 414 -35.35 -0.50 -1.92
CA TRP A 414 -34.47 0.62 -1.63
C TRP A 414 -34.45 1.58 -2.82
N SER A 415 -34.50 2.86 -2.51
CA SER A 415 -34.19 3.93 -3.44
C SER A 415 -32.77 4.43 -3.19
N LEU A 416 -31.76 3.59 -3.45
CA LEU A 416 -30.36 4.03 -3.46
C LEU A 416 -30.15 4.88 -4.73
N HIS A 417 -30.51 6.16 -4.63
CA HIS A 417 -30.13 7.17 -5.62
C HIS A 417 -28.62 7.44 -5.55
N ASP A 418 -28.06 7.31 -4.34
CA ASP A 418 -26.63 7.44 -4.08
C ASP A 418 -25.88 6.18 -4.51
N ARG A 419 -24.74 6.37 -5.18
CA ARG A 419 -23.80 5.27 -5.43
C ARG A 419 -23.18 4.82 -4.11
N VAL A 420 -23.07 3.50 -3.95
CA VAL A 420 -22.37 2.88 -2.82
C VAL A 420 -20.91 2.71 -3.21
N TRP A 421 -19.99 2.76 -2.24
CA TRP A 421 -18.54 2.55 -2.41
C TRP A 421 -17.79 3.72 -3.07
N LYS A 422 -18.29 4.22 -4.21
CA LYS A 422 -17.67 5.30 -4.98
C LYS A 422 -18.70 6.25 -5.53
N VAL A 423 -18.38 7.54 -5.60
CA VAL A 423 -19.25 8.55 -6.19
C VAL A 423 -18.49 9.44 -7.17
N ASN A 424 -19.12 9.71 -8.31
CA ASN A 424 -18.64 10.76 -9.21
C ASN A 424 -18.98 12.10 -8.56
N ASP A 425 -17.95 12.80 -8.06
CA ASP A 425 -18.13 14.05 -7.32
C ASP A 425 -17.33 15.17 -7.99
N PRO A 426 -17.90 15.87 -9.00
CA PRO A 426 -17.23 17.00 -9.62
C PRO A 426 -17.03 18.19 -8.64
N THR A 427 -17.69 18.18 -7.48
CA THR A 427 -17.55 19.21 -6.44
C THR A 427 -16.51 18.85 -5.38
N MET A 428 -15.89 17.66 -5.47
CA MET A 428 -14.91 17.06 -4.54
C MET A 428 -15.45 16.71 -3.14
N SER A 429 -16.37 17.52 -2.65
CA SER A 429 -16.78 17.53 -1.24
C SER A 429 -18.29 17.53 -1.03
N GLY A 430 -19.06 17.97 -2.03
CA GLY A 430 -20.50 18.21 -1.92
C GLY A 430 -21.37 16.98 -2.12
N ALA A 431 -20.89 15.94 -2.84
CA ALA A 431 -21.66 14.71 -2.95
C ALA A 431 -21.64 13.95 -1.61
N ARG A 432 -22.66 13.13 -1.38
CA ARG A 432 -22.67 12.18 -0.27
C ARG A 432 -22.01 10.88 -0.70
N LEU A 433 -20.99 10.43 0.02
CA LEU A 433 -20.44 9.08 -0.16
C LEU A 433 -21.07 8.16 0.89
N LEU A 434 -21.78 7.13 0.42
CA LEU A 434 -22.36 6.11 1.26
C LEU A 434 -21.52 4.83 1.18
N LEU A 435 -21.00 4.40 2.32
CA LEU A 435 -20.24 3.17 2.47
C LEU A 435 -21.08 2.17 3.28
N VAL A 436 -21.22 0.97 2.75
CA VAL A 436 -21.79 -0.15 3.51
C VAL A 436 -20.63 -0.83 4.22
N VAL A 437 -20.80 -1.06 5.52
CA VAL A 437 -19.78 -1.65 6.39
C VAL A 437 -20.42 -2.76 7.21
N ILE A 438 -19.84 -3.95 7.21
CA ILE A 438 -20.28 -5.06 8.07
C ILE A 438 -19.30 -5.16 9.24
N LEU A 439 -19.81 -4.98 10.46
CA LEU A 439 -19.01 -4.89 11.69
C LEU A 439 -19.49 -5.94 12.71
N PRO A 440 -18.60 -6.46 13.58
CA PRO A 440 -19.03 -7.24 14.74
C PRO A 440 -20.01 -6.42 15.60
N VAL A 441 -21.05 -7.07 16.10
CA VAL A 441 -22.07 -6.40 16.94
C VAL A 441 -21.38 -5.71 18.13
N GLY A 442 -21.70 -4.43 18.32
CA GLY A 442 -21.18 -3.61 19.41
C GLY A 442 -19.95 -2.78 19.06
N LEU A 443 -19.17 -3.16 18.02
CA LEU A 443 -18.01 -2.38 17.57
C LEU A 443 -18.44 -1.01 17.04
N ARG A 444 -19.63 -0.90 16.44
CA ARG A 444 -20.16 0.39 15.98
C ARG A 444 -20.27 1.40 17.13
N GLN A 445 -20.82 0.99 18.27
CA GLN A 445 -21.01 1.88 19.43
C GLN A 445 -19.66 2.39 19.93
N TYR A 446 -18.69 1.49 20.12
CA TYR A 446 -17.33 1.86 20.49
C TYR A 446 -16.72 2.85 19.49
N LEU A 447 -16.82 2.59 18.18
CA LEU A 447 -16.31 3.52 17.16
C LEU A 447 -16.99 4.89 17.21
N GLN A 448 -18.28 4.96 17.53
CA GLN A 448 -18.98 6.24 17.72
C GLN A 448 -18.47 7.01 18.95
N GLU A 449 -18.03 6.29 19.99
CA GLU A 449 -17.42 6.87 21.20
C GLU A 449 -15.98 7.35 20.94
N CYS A 450 -15.23 6.67 20.06
CA CYS A 450 -13.88 7.08 19.64
C CYS A 450 -13.81 8.40 18.85
N GLY A 451 -14.95 8.99 18.45
CA GLY A 451 -14.98 10.35 17.90
C GLY A 451 -15.98 10.60 16.76
N ARG A 452 -15.48 11.12 15.63
CA ARG A 452 -16.25 11.81 14.56
C ARG A 452 -17.21 10.93 13.73
N PHE A 453 -17.51 9.71 14.18
CA PHE A 453 -18.29 8.70 13.44
C PHE A 453 -19.79 8.70 13.75
N GLN A 454 -20.37 9.84 14.14
CA GLN A 454 -21.82 9.97 14.35
C GLN A 454 -22.66 9.59 13.12
N SER A 455 -22.07 9.65 11.92
CA SER A 455 -22.70 9.24 10.66
C SER A 455 -22.64 7.73 10.38
N LEU A 456 -21.99 6.95 11.25
CA LEU A 456 -21.99 5.49 11.22
C LEU A 456 -23.24 4.99 11.95
N THR A 457 -24.21 4.48 11.19
CA THR A 457 -25.50 4.05 11.73
C THR A 457 -25.78 2.60 11.35
N ARG A 458 -26.44 1.85 12.23
CA ARG A 458 -26.96 0.54 11.87
C ARG A 458 -27.99 0.70 10.76
N LEU A 459 -27.93 -0.18 9.77
CA LEU A 459 -28.94 -0.25 8.73
C LEU A 459 -30.27 -0.68 9.37
N ARG A 460 -31.31 0.14 9.18
CA ARG A 460 -32.65 -0.16 9.75
C ARG A 460 -33.21 -1.45 9.16
N ASP A 461 -34.02 -2.14 9.96
CA ASP A 461 -34.79 -3.32 9.54
C ASP A 461 -33.90 -4.48 9.02
N THR A 462 -32.70 -4.63 9.59
CA THR A 462 -31.83 -5.77 9.34
C THR A 462 -31.56 -6.56 10.61
N ASP A 463 -31.70 -7.88 10.48
CA ASP A 463 -31.27 -8.81 11.51
C ASP A 463 -29.74 -8.84 11.59
N ASP A 464 -29.22 -9.24 12.76
CA ASP A 464 -27.80 -9.57 12.87
C ASP A 464 -27.49 -10.77 11.97
N VAL A 465 -26.35 -10.68 11.28
CA VAL A 465 -25.87 -11.72 10.37
C VAL A 465 -24.84 -12.54 11.13
N LYS A 466 -25.09 -13.85 11.24
CA LYS A 466 -24.09 -14.78 11.77
C LYS A 466 -23.15 -15.19 10.64
N ASP A 467 -21.86 -15.01 10.86
CA ASP A 467 -20.84 -15.49 9.94
C ASP A 467 -20.56 -17.00 10.16
N VAL A 468 -19.70 -17.60 9.32
CA VAL A 468 -19.38 -19.03 9.39
C VAL A 468 -18.58 -19.41 10.63
N ASP A 469 -17.80 -18.47 11.18
CA ASP A 469 -17.04 -18.66 12.42
C ASP A 469 -17.93 -18.44 13.66
N GLY A 470 -19.20 -18.11 13.46
CA GLY A 470 -20.23 -17.98 14.49
C GLY A 470 -20.33 -16.61 15.12
N VAL A 471 -19.59 -15.62 14.61
CA VAL A 471 -19.58 -14.24 15.09
C VAL A 471 -20.82 -13.50 14.57
N MET A 472 -21.47 -12.78 15.47
CA MET A 472 -22.63 -11.95 15.13
C MET A 472 -22.15 -10.60 14.57
N MET A 473 -22.66 -10.24 13.40
CA MET A 473 -22.28 -9.05 12.65
C MET A 473 -23.52 -8.18 12.41
N GLU A 474 -23.35 -6.86 12.48
CA GLU A 474 -24.36 -5.88 12.08
C GLU A 474 -23.98 -5.23 10.75
N ILE A 475 -24.99 -4.94 9.92
CA ILE A 475 -24.83 -4.17 8.68
C ILE A 475 -24.99 -2.70 9.03
N CYS A 476 -23.98 -1.91 8.71
CA CYS A 476 -23.90 -0.48 8.99
C CYS A 476 -23.83 0.34 7.70
N LEU A 477 -24.28 1.58 7.81
CA LEU A 477 -24.11 2.63 6.82
C LEU A 477 -23.19 3.69 7.41
N TRP A 478 -22.08 3.95 6.74
CA TRP A 478 -21.19 5.07 7.05
C TRP A 478 -21.30 6.12 5.95
N THR A 479 -21.72 7.32 6.35
CA THR A 479 -21.86 8.44 5.42
C THR A 479 -20.73 9.45 5.60
N VAL A 480 -20.09 9.82 4.48
CA VAL A 480 -18.94 10.72 4.46
C VAL A 480 -19.21 11.89 3.49
N THR A 481 -18.97 13.12 3.95
CA THR A 481 -19.20 14.40 3.23
C THR A 481 -18.26 15.48 3.74
N GLY A 482 -17.86 16.43 2.89
CA GLY A 482 -17.12 17.62 3.31
C GLY A 482 -15.85 17.31 4.10
N GLU A 483 -15.65 17.97 5.24
CA GLU A 483 -14.49 17.82 6.12
C GLU A 483 -14.35 16.44 6.77
N LYS A 484 -15.41 15.61 6.78
CA LYS A 484 -15.39 14.27 7.39
C LYS A 484 -14.69 13.22 6.52
N ILE A 485 -14.30 13.59 5.30
CA ILE A 485 -13.58 12.70 4.36
C ILE A 485 -12.14 12.43 4.79
N TRP A 486 -11.55 13.35 5.55
CA TRP A 486 -10.14 13.28 5.90
C TRP A 486 -9.92 12.33 7.08
N GLN A 487 -9.04 11.34 6.89
CA GLN A 487 -8.52 10.58 8.01
C GLN A 487 -7.62 11.48 8.86
N PRO A 488 -7.84 11.56 10.18
CA PRO A 488 -6.97 12.29 11.10
C PRO A 488 -5.51 11.83 11.05
N GLN A 489 -4.59 12.68 11.45
CA GLN A 489 -3.15 12.40 11.34
C GLN A 489 -2.73 11.23 12.26
N ASP A 490 -3.19 11.20 13.49
CA ASP A 490 -2.80 10.21 14.51
C ASP A 490 -3.92 9.92 15.53
N GLY A 491 -3.59 9.06 16.49
CA GLY A 491 -4.42 8.74 17.63
C GLY A 491 -5.62 7.84 17.35
N THR A 492 -6.44 7.64 18.39
CA THR A 492 -7.59 6.71 18.35
C THR A 492 -8.54 7.01 17.20
N SER A 493 -8.81 8.29 16.92
CA SER A 493 -9.67 8.69 15.81
C SER A 493 -9.07 8.36 14.43
N SER A 494 -7.75 8.46 14.25
CA SER A 494 -7.10 8.06 12.98
C SER A 494 -7.17 6.54 12.78
N VAL A 495 -6.86 5.77 13.83
CA VAL A 495 -6.89 4.30 13.77
C VAL A 495 -8.30 3.78 13.55
N ALA A 496 -9.30 4.34 14.25
CA ALA A 496 -10.71 4.01 14.05
C ALA A 496 -11.18 4.35 12.62
N HIS A 497 -10.73 5.47 12.05
CA HIS A 497 -11.03 5.82 10.65
C HIS A 497 -10.44 4.78 9.70
N GLN A 498 -9.16 4.41 9.88
CA GLN A 498 -8.52 3.39 9.07
C GLN A 498 -9.23 2.03 9.15
N LEU A 499 -9.66 1.62 10.35
CA LEU A 499 -10.42 0.40 10.54
C LEU A 499 -11.74 0.43 9.77
N LEU A 500 -12.45 1.56 9.75
CA LEU A 500 -13.68 1.71 8.97
C LEU A 500 -13.44 1.69 7.47
N VAL A 501 -12.35 2.29 6.99
CA VAL A 501 -11.93 2.20 5.58
C VAL A 501 -11.65 0.73 5.22
N THR A 502 -10.89 0.02 6.04
CA THR A 502 -10.61 -1.42 5.85
C THR A 502 -11.90 -2.24 5.89
N ALA A 503 -12.82 -1.98 6.82
CA ALA A 503 -14.09 -2.67 6.91
C ALA A 503 -14.97 -2.42 5.66
N ALA A 504 -14.98 -1.18 5.14
CA ALA A 504 -15.70 -0.84 3.91
C ALA A 504 -15.10 -1.57 2.70
N MET A 505 -13.77 -1.65 2.62
CA MET A 505 -13.04 -2.40 1.58
C MET A 505 -13.39 -3.89 1.60
N VAL A 506 -13.30 -4.54 2.77
CA VAL A 506 -13.65 -5.96 2.93
C VAL A 506 -15.11 -6.18 2.55
N THR A 507 -16.01 -5.32 3.03
CA THR A 507 -17.45 -5.37 2.73
C THR A 507 -17.71 -5.29 1.23
N ALA A 508 -17.10 -4.32 0.55
CA ALA A 508 -17.28 -4.13 -0.89
C ALA A 508 -16.79 -5.35 -1.68
N TRP A 509 -15.62 -5.87 -1.34
CA TRP A 509 -15.06 -7.05 -1.98
C TRP A 509 -15.94 -8.28 -1.81
N THR A 510 -16.40 -8.52 -0.59
CA THR A 510 -17.28 -9.65 -0.30
C THR A 510 -18.59 -9.51 -1.06
N LEU A 511 -19.21 -8.33 -1.07
CA LEU A 511 -20.47 -8.11 -1.78
C LEU A 511 -20.32 -8.31 -3.29
N TRP A 512 -19.20 -7.88 -3.86
CA TRP A 512 -18.86 -8.20 -5.25
C TRP A 512 -18.74 -9.70 -5.48
N LYS A 513 -17.96 -10.44 -4.68
CA LYS A 513 -17.85 -11.90 -4.82
C LYS A 513 -19.21 -12.60 -4.72
N VAL A 514 -20.03 -12.20 -3.76
CA VAL A 514 -21.37 -12.75 -3.55
C VAL A 514 -22.32 -12.41 -4.70
N SER A 515 -22.21 -11.20 -5.27
CA SER A 515 -22.96 -10.81 -6.48
C SER A 515 -22.58 -11.68 -7.68
N ALA A 516 -21.29 -12.00 -7.82
CA ALA A 516 -20.73 -12.87 -8.85
C ALA A 516 -21.02 -14.38 -8.62
N GLY A 517 -21.81 -14.72 -7.60
CA GLY A 517 -22.25 -16.10 -7.32
C GLY A 517 -21.47 -16.83 -6.24
N ALA A 518 -20.47 -16.20 -5.60
CA ALA A 518 -19.76 -16.85 -4.50
C ALA A 518 -20.71 -17.07 -3.29
N PRO A 519 -20.65 -18.24 -2.65
CA PRO A 519 -21.45 -18.51 -1.45
C PRO A 519 -20.87 -17.77 -0.24
N TRP A 520 -21.63 -16.82 0.33
CA TRP A 520 -21.26 -16.06 1.53
C TRP A 520 -20.65 -16.90 2.67
N PRO A 521 -21.22 -18.07 3.04
CA PRO A 521 -20.67 -18.88 4.13
C PRO A 521 -19.22 -19.35 3.90
N LYS A 522 -18.74 -19.39 2.64
CA LYS A 522 -17.37 -19.81 2.33
C LYS A 522 -16.36 -18.65 2.32
N LEU A 523 -16.79 -17.43 2.59
CA LEU A 523 -15.93 -16.24 2.52
C LEU A 523 -15.27 -15.87 3.85
N HIS A 524 -15.63 -16.52 4.97
CA HIS A 524 -15.02 -16.30 6.29
C HIS A 524 -14.79 -14.82 6.62
N TYR A 525 -15.84 -14.01 6.49
CA TYR A 525 -15.71 -12.55 6.51
C TYR A 525 -15.10 -12.01 7.81
N ASN A 526 -15.54 -12.48 8.99
CA ASN A 526 -14.97 -11.97 10.24
C ASN A 526 -13.49 -12.30 10.31
N ARG A 527 -13.07 -13.50 9.92
CA ARG A 527 -11.65 -13.87 9.86
C ARG A 527 -10.88 -12.99 8.88
N ALA A 528 -11.43 -12.73 7.70
CA ALA A 528 -10.80 -11.85 6.72
C ALA A 528 -10.66 -10.43 7.25
N PHE A 529 -11.69 -9.90 7.91
CA PHE A 529 -11.66 -8.57 8.53
C PHE A 529 -10.72 -8.50 9.75
N HIS A 530 -10.72 -9.52 10.59
CA HIS A 530 -9.83 -9.65 11.75
C HIS A 530 -8.37 -9.69 11.32
N ASN A 531 -8.04 -10.59 10.37
CA ASN A 531 -6.70 -10.64 9.77
C ASN A 531 -6.36 -9.27 9.15
N ALA A 532 -7.36 -8.54 8.66
CA ALA A 532 -7.17 -7.21 8.14
C ALA A 532 -6.88 -6.11 9.14
N GLN A 533 -7.12 -6.38 10.41
CA GLN A 533 -6.67 -5.50 11.47
C GLN A 533 -5.32 -5.98 12.00
N VAL A 534 -5.17 -7.27 12.30
CA VAL A 534 -3.97 -7.80 12.95
C VAL A 534 -2.72 -7.71 12.06
N PHE A 535 -2.83 -8.04 10.77
CA PHE A 535 -1.69 -8.02 9.84
C PHE A 535 -1.51 -6.67 9.12
N SER A 536 -2.18 -5.61 9.59
CA SER A 536 -2.10 -4.27 9.00
C SER A 536 -1.33 -3.31 9.91
N PHE A 537 -0.02 -3.54 10.06
CA PHE A 537 0.90 -2.61 10.70
C PHE A 537 1.51 -1.68 9.65
N ASN A 538 1.34 -0.39 9.89
CA ASN A 538 2.12 0.64 9.20
C ASN A 538 3.60 0.46 9.60
N ALA A 539 4.53 0.58 8.64
CA ALA A 539 5.98 0.47 8.90
C ALA A 539 6.51 1.47 9.94
N ALA A 540 5.81 2.59 10.16
CA ALA A 540 6.09 3.53 11.24
C ALA A 540 5.66 3.03 12.64
N LEU A 541 4.85 1.97 12.72
CA LEU A 541 4.29 1.43 13.95
C LEU A 541 4.83 0.04 14.31
N THR A 542 5.56 -0.61 13.39
CA THR A 542 6.17 -1.92 13.63
C THR A 542 7.26 -1.82 14.69
N ARG A 543 7.32 -2.80 15.58
CA ARG A 543 8.32 -2.93 16.65
C ARG A 543 9.01 -4.29 16.55
N THR A 544 10.19 -4.38 17.15
CA THR A 544 10.86 -5.67 17.40
C THR A 544 9.89 -6.63 18.10
N GLY A 545 9.85 -7.87 17.62
CA GLY A 545 8.94 -8.92 18.08
C GLY A 545 7.60 -8.98 17.35
N ASP A 546 7.16 -7.93 16.65
CA ASP A 546 5.90 -7.97 15.88
C ASP A 546 5.98 -8.94 14.67
N PHE A 547 7.20 -9.37 14.30
CA PHE A 547 7.48 -10.17 13.11
C PHE A 547 7.88 -11.62 13.43
N ASP A 548 8.09 -11.97 14.71
CA ASP A 548 8.64 -13.26 15.13
C ASP A 548 7.72 -14.44 14.75
N ASP A 549 6.44 -14.33 15.09
CA ASP A 549 5.44 -15.35 14.76
C ASP A 549 5.32 -15.56 13.25
N TRP A 550 5.53 -14.50 12.47
CA TRP A 550 5.46 -14.56 11.01
C TRP A 550 6.63 -15.33 10.41
N ILE A 551 7.84 -15.15 10.96
CA ILE A 551 9.05 -15.85 10.50
C ILE A 551 9.01 -17.33 10.88
N ARG A 552 8.42 -17.65 12.04
CA ARG A 552 8.39 -19.01 12.61
C ARG A 552 7.27 -19.90 12.05
N ASP A 553 6.36 -19.37 11.23
CA ASP A 553 5.29 -20.09 10.51
C ASP A 553 5.66 -20.45 9.05
#